data_AF-A0A368FEE5-F1
#
_entry.id   AF-A0A368FEE5-F1
#
_cell.length_a   1.000
_cell.length_b   1.000
_cell.length_c   1.000
_cell.angle_alpha   90.00
_cell.angle_beta   90.00
_cell.angle_gamma   90.00
#
_symmetry.space_group_name_H-M   'P 1'
#
loop_
_entity.id
_entity.type
_entity.pdbx_description
1 polymer ?
#
loop_
_entity_poly.entity_id
_entity_poly.type
_entity_poly.pdbx_seq_one_letter_code
_entity_poly.pdbx_strand_id
1 'polypeptide(L)'
;MGESSQGAIAIGNQGTRLSSRATTQGLVAVHSVDSVAVIVELNCETDFVARGDSFKSLLETITTSAMNYARKNAPQQGSEKIVSVNLDLNSLADSDGKPLSEVLAMTVGKLGENITVRSINALYAPAGTFLYSAAHPREGLPSVSMGKFVSVIALRRANVEGLFPTEKLASQICQHVIGMRSESLGEPPKAEIVETQKKHAEGSRDELNDFVEVQVRSQNPSITTVSHLY
;
A
#
# COMPACT_ATOMS: atom_id res chain seq x y z
N MET A 1 -4.00 -22.66 29.61
CA MET A 1 -5.31 -21.97 29.72
C MET A 1 -5.05 -20.48 29.69
N GLY A 2 -5.66 -19.78 28.72
CA GLY A 2 -5.83 -18.31 28.66
C GLY A 2 -4.56 -17.51 28.40
N GLU A 3 -4.07 -17.43 27.16
CA GLU A 3 -4.37 -16.38 26.17
C GLU A 3 -3.96 -14.96 26.56
N SER A 4 -2.88 -14.59 25.88
CA SER A 4 -2.15 -13.34 25.78
C SER A 4 -2.97 -12.14 25.32
N SER A 5 -2.80 -11.06 26.06
CA SER A 5 -3.04 -9.66 25.69
C SER A 5 -2.50 -9.32 24.28
N GLN A 6 -3.37 -8.90 23.36
CA GLN A 6 -2.95 -8.28 22.10
C GLN A 6 -2.67 -6.80 22.34
N GLY A 7 -1.38 -6.47 22.40
CA GLY A 7 -0.85 -5.12 22.56
C GLY A 7 -0.81 -4.37 21.24
N ALA A 8 -1.24 -3.11 21.29
CA ALA A 8 -0.89 -2.11 20.30
C ALA A 8 0.64 -1.94 20.27
N ILE A 9 1.22 -1.96 19.07
CA ILE A 9 2.66 -1.72 18.89
C ILE A 9 2.82 -0.43 18.08
N ALA A 10 2.98 0.67 18.82
CA ALA A 10 3.61 1.89 18.32
C ALA A 10 5.12 1.75 18.54
N ILE A 11 5.93 1.79 17.48
CA ILE A 11 7.39 1.85 17.59
C ILE A 11 7.86 3.17 17.00
N GLY A 12 8.22 4.10 17.88
CA GLY A 12 9.04 5.25 17.51
C GLY A 12 10.52 4.88 17.64
N ASN A 13 11.36 5.35 16.72
CA ASN A 13 12.79 5.44 17.00
C ASN A 13 13.42 6.67 16.34
N GLN A 14 14.26 7.37 17.12
CA GLN A 14 14.84 8.67 16.81
C GLN A 14 16.12 8.53 15.97
N GLY A 15 16.31 9.41 14.98
CA GLY A 15 17.53 9.40 14.16
C GLY A 15 17.84 10.71 13.43
N THR A 16 18.57 11.62 14.09
CA THR A 16 19.32 12.74 13.48
C THR A 16 18.50 13.82 12.76
N ARG A 17 18.29 14.96 13.47
CA ARG A 17 17.85 16.34 13.11
C ARG A 17 17.15 16.69 11.77
N LEU A 18 17.34 15.97 10.67
CA LEU A 18 16.49 15.98 9.48
C LEU A 18 15.31 15.01 9.61
N SER A 19 15.45 13.88 10.32
CA SER A 19 14.38 12.89 10.51
C SER A 19 13.21 13.38 11.38
N SER A 20 13.36 14.53 12.05
CA SER A 20 12.30 15.12 12.85
C SER A 20 11.29 15.91 12.01
N ARG A 21 11.56 16.11 10.72
CA ARG A 21 10.64 16.76 9.80
C ARG A 21 9.62 15.76 9.27
N ALA A 22 8.35 16.15 9.32
CA ALA A 22 7.27 15.30 8.87
C ALA A 22 7.31 15.10 7.35
N THR A 23 7.40 13.84 6.90
CA THR A 23 7.34 13.47 5.48
C THR A 23 5.91 13.08 5.12
N THR A 24 5.10 14.07 4.72
CA THR A 24 3.67 13.90 4.39
C THR A 24 3.40 13.87 2.90
N GLN A 25 4.36 14.25 2.07
CA GLN A 25 4.29 14.12 0.62
C GLN A 25 4.98 12.83 0.17
N GLY A 26 4.76 12.40 -1.07
CA GLY A 26 5.36 11.18 -1.59
C GLY A 26 4.64 10.59 -2.78
N LEU A 27 5.08 9.39 -3.15
CA LEU A 27 4.46 8.56 -4.18
C LEU A 27 4.43 7.11 -3.72
N VAL A 28 3.47 6.36 -4.26
CA VAL A 28 3.40 4.91 -4.13
C VAL A 28 3.70 4.30 -5.49
N ALA A 29 4.59 3.32 -5.50
CA ALA A 29 4.90 2.51 -6.67
C ALA A 29 4.39 1.07 -6.50
N VAL A 30 4.01 0.47 -7.63
CA VAL A 30 3.57 -0.90 -7.71
C VAL A 30 4.19 -1.59 -8.93
N HIS A 31 4.61 -2.83 -8.73
CA HIS A 31 5.12 -3.70 -9.78
C HIS A 31 4.47 -5.07 -9.58
N SER A 32 3.75 -5.57 -10.58
CA SER A 32 3.12 -6.90 -10.55
C SER A 32 3.63 -7.77 -11.69
N VAL A 33 4.09 -8.97 -11.36
CA VAL A 33 4.58 -9.99 -12.30
C VAL A 33 3.99 -11.34 -11.91
N ASP A 34 3.22 -11.94 -12.81
CA ASP A 34 2.55 -13.23 -12.62
C ASP A 34 1.72 -13.27 -11.32
N SER A 35 2.14 -14.07 -10.33
CA SER A 35 1.47 -14.22 -9.04
C SER A 35 2.10 -13.38 -7.93
N VAL A 36 3.04 -12.48 -8.23
CA VAL A 36 3.74 -11.64 -7.25
C VAL A 36 3.52 -10.17 -7.56
N ALA A 37 3.25 -9.36 -6.53
CA ALA A 37 3.20 -7.91 -6.64
C ALA A 37 3.97 -7.27 -5.49
N VAL A 38 4.66 -6.18 -5.75
CA VAL A 38 5.33 -5.37 -4.73
C VAL A 38 4.76 -3.97 -4.75
N ILE A 39 4.44 -3.46 -3.57
CA ILE A 39 3.98 -2.08 -3.35
C ILE A 39 5.02 -1.39 -2.46
N VAL A 40 5.49 -0.23 -2.88
CA VAL A 40 6.45 0.60 -2.13
C VAL A 40 5.86 1.99 -1.94
N GLU A 41 5.81 2.46 -0.70
CA GLU A 41 5.46 3.83 -0.37
C GLU A 41 6.72 4.59 0.06
N LEU A 42 7.02 5.66 -0.67
CA LEU A 42 8.16 6.54 -0.40
C LEU A 42 7.65 7.96 -0.14
N ASN A 43 8.10 8.54 0.95
CA ASN A 43 7.66 9.85 1.40
C ASN A 43 8.80 10.85 1.43
N CYS A 44 8.47 12.12 1.26
CA CYS A 44 9.38 13.27 1.36
C CYS A 44 8.69 14.46 2.05
N GLU A 45 9.45 15.53 2.28
CA GLU A 45 8.94 16.76 2.91
C GLU A 45 8.03 17.54 1.97
N THR A 46 8.45 17.76 0.71
CA THR A 46 7.73 18.61 -0.24
C THR A 46 7.23 17.85 -1.47
N ASP A 47 6.19 18.37 -2.13
CA ASP A 47 5.68 17.81 -3.37
C ASP A 47 6.59 18.10 -4.57
N PHE A 48 7.46 19.13 -4.47
CA PHE A 48 8.50 19.41 -5.45
C PHE A 48 9.50 18.27 -5.56
N VAL A 49 9.95 17.71 -4.43
CA VAL A 49 10.83 16.53 -4.45
C VAL A 49 10.10 15.30 -4.96
N ALA A 50 8.85 15.04 -4.53
CA ALA A 50 8.08 13.88 -4.98
C ALA A 50 7.91 13.83 -6.51
N ARG A 51 7.81 14.99 -7.16
CA ARG A 51 7.66 15.10 -8.63
C ARG A 51 8.97 15.03 -9.40
N GLY A 52 10.12 15.13 -8.73
CA GLY A 52 11.44 15.15 -9.36
C GLY A 52 11.95 13.77 -9.78
N ASP A 53 12.74 13.74 -10.85
CA ASP A 53 13.23 12.48 -11.45
C ASP A 53 14.13 11.68 -10.52
N SER A 54 14.93 12.35 -9.67
CA SER A 54 15.79 11.65 -8.70
C SER A 54 14.98 10.88 -7.66
N PHE A 55 13.83 11.42 -7.22
CA PHE A 55 12.94 10.74 -6.28
C PHE A 55 12.24 9.55 -6.94
N LYS A 56 11.72 9.73 -8.16
CA LYS A 56 11.08 8.65 -8.94
C LYS A 56 12.05 7.53 -9.28
N SER A 57 13.29 7.86 -9.63
CA SER A 57 14.35 6.88 -9.91
C SER A 57 14.71 6.06 -8.67
N LEU A 58 14.79 6.70 -7.50
CA LEU A 58 14.98 6.00 -6.22
C LEU A 58 13.83 5.03 -5.96
N LEU A 59 12.59 5.50 -6.08
CA LEU A 59 11.39 4.68 -5.87
C LEU A 59 11.37 3.48 -6.82
N GLU A 60 11.66 3.70 -8.11
CA GLU A 60 11.76 2.63 -9.11
C GLU A 60 12.84 1.59 -8.76
N THR A 61 14.02 2.06 -8.33
CA THR A 61 15.13 1.19 -7.92
C THR A 61 14.72 0.31 -6.73
N ILE A 62 14.07 0.90 -5.73
CA ILE A 62 13.60 0.16 -4.55
C ILE A 62 12.54 -0.87 -4.96
N THR A 63 11.53 -0.47 -5.74
CA THR A 63 10.45 -1.37 -6.15
C THR A 63 10.97 -2.53 -7.01
N THR A 64 11.89 -2.27 -7.93
CA THR A 64 12.48 -3.31 -8.78
C THR A 64 13.32 -4.30 -7.97
N SER A 65 14.13 -3.78 -7.06
CA SER A 65 14.97 -4.61 -6.17
C SER A 65 14.12 -5.45 -5.21
N ALA A 66 13.07 -4.87 -4.64
CA ALA A 66 12.10 -5.57 -3.81
C ALA A 66 11.35 -6.66 -4.59
N MET A 67 10.95 -6.41 -5.85
CA MET A 67 10.36 -7.44 -6.72
C MET A 67 11.32 -8.60 -6.96
N ASN A 68 12.59 -8.30 -7.28
CA ASN A 68 13.61 -9.31 -7.50
C ASN A 68 13.86 -10.15 -6.22
N TYR A 69 13.90 -9.51 -5.06
CA TYR A 69 14.02 -10.19 -3.77
C TYR A 69 12.80 -11.07 -3.47
N ALA A 70 11.58 -10.53 -3.66
CA ALA A 70 10.33 -11.22 -3.41
C ALA A 70 10.20 -12.49 -4.24
N ARG A 71 10.55 -12.44 -5.54
CA ARG A 71 10.53 -13.62 -6.40
C ARG A 71 11.54 -14.70 -5.99
N LYS A 72 12.70 -14.30 -5.47
CA LYS A 72 13.73 -15.24 -5.00
C LYS A 72 13.39 -15.87 -3.64
N ASN A 73 12.68 -15.13 -2.79
CA ASN A 73 12.35 -15.52 -1.41
C ASN A 73 10.85 -15.79 -1.23
N ALA A 74 10.19 -16.28 -2.28
CA ALA A 74 8.75 -16.53 -2.22
C ALA A 74 8.44 -17.56 -1.11
N PRO A 75 7.45 -17.28 -0.24
CA PRO A 75 7.05 -18.23 0.79
C PRO A 75 6.55 -19.52 0.14
N GLN A 76 6.72 -20.66 0.82
CA GLN A 76 6.23 -21.94 0.31
C GLN A 76 4.72 -21.86 0.08
N GLN A 77 4.31 -22.10 -1.17
CA GLN A 77 2.93 -22.02 -1.64
C GLN A 77 2.13 -23.19 -1.04
N GLY A 78 1.30 -22.90 -0.04
CA GLY A 78 0.39 -23.89 0.56
C GLY A 78 -0.98 -23.30 0.96
N SER A 79 -1.17 -21.99 0.85
CA SER A 79 -2.42 -21.31 1.18
C SER A 79 -3.25 -21.02 -0.06
N GLU A 80 -4.56 -21.27 -0.01
CA GLU A 80 -5.51 -20.81 -1.03
C GLU A 80 -5.77 -19.29 -0.99
N LYS A 81 -5.12 -18.58 -0.06
CA LYS A 81 -5.26 -17.15 0.18
C LYS A 81 -4.03 -16.38 -0.31
N ILE A 82 -4.24 -15.09 -0.59
CA ILE A 82 -3.15 -14.14 -0.85
C ILE A 82 -2.35 -13.97 0.43
N VAL A 83 -1.02 -14.03 0.33
CA VAL A 83 -0.10 -13.78 1.44
C VAL A 83 0.52 -12.41 1.25
N SER A 84 0.57 -11.61 2.31
CA SER A 84 1.29 -10.34 2.35
C SER A 84 2.51 -10.48 3.25
N VAL A 85 3.67 -10.04 2.77
CA VAL A 85 4.93 -10.04 3.51
C VAL A 85 5.52 -8.63 3.47
N ASN A 86 5.79 -8.06 4.64
CA ASN A 86 6.52 -6.81 4.73
C ASN A 86 8.03 -7.08 4.55
N LEU A 87 8.69 -6.26 3.73
CA LEU A 87 10.12 -6.37 3.48
C LEU A 87 10.85 -5.21 4.17
N ASP A 88 12.01 -5.51 4.75
CA ASP A 88 12.90 -4.51 5.33
C ASP A 88 13.82 -3.95 4.22
N LEU A 89 13.90 -2.62 4.10
CA LEU A 89 14.81 -1.93 3.19
C LEU A 89 16.28 -2.39 3.37
N ASN A 90 16.68 -2.71 4.60
CA ASN A 90 18.05 -3.13 4.92
C ASN A 90 18.39 -4.54 4.38
N SER A 91 17.37 -5.34 4.05
CA SER A 91 17.55 -6.67 3.44
C SER A 91 17.69 -6.61 1.92
N LEU A 92 17.54 -5.42 1.33
CA LEU A 92 17.49 -5.22 -0.11
C LEU A 92 18.75 -4.52 -0.62
N ALA A 93 19.15 -4.92 -1.83
CA ALA A 93 20.24 -4.30 -2.57
C ALA A 93 19.80 -4.06 -4.02
N ASP A 94 20.42 -3.07 -4.67
CA ASP A 94 20.19 -2.79 -6.08
C ASP A 94 20.83 -3.85 -7.01
N SER A 95 20.76 -3.62 -8.31
CA SER A 95 21.34 -4.52 -9.33
C SER A 95 22.85 -4.69 -9.21
N ASP A 96 23.54 -3.70 -8.65
CA ASP A 96 25.00 -3.69 -8.47
C ASP A 96 25.42 -4.25 -7.09
N GLY A 97 24.44 -4.70 -6.29
CA GLY A 97 24.65 -5.25 -4.95
C GLY A 97 24.82 -4.19 -3.86
N LYS A 98 24.56 -2.92 -4.18
CA LYS A 98 24.63 -1.83 -3.21
C LYS A 98 23.40 -1.84 -2.29
N PRO A 99 23.56 -1.74 -0.96
CA PRO A 99 22.43 -1.69 -0.03
C PRO A 99 21.50 -0.51 -0.35
N LEU A 100 20.19 -0.75 -0.41
CA LEU A 100 19.23 0.31 -0.73
C LEU A 100 19.16 1.41 0.33
N SER A 101 19.53 1.12 1.58
CA SER A 101 19.67 2.12 2.64
C SER A 101 20.75 3.16 2.31
N GLU A 102 21.83 2.75 1.63
CA GLU A 102 22.87 3.67 1.16
C GLU A 102 22.41 4.48 -0.05
N VAL A 103 21.69 3.85 -1.00
CA VAL A 103 21.09 4.54 -2.16
C VAL A 103 20.12 5.63 -1.70
N LEU A 104 19.28 5.32 -0.70
CA LEU A 104 18.40 6.28 -0.03
C LEU A 104 19.20 7.44 0.59
N ALA A 105 20.23 7.14 1.39
CA ALA A 105 21.04 8.15 2.06
C ALA A 105 21.75 9.09 1.07
N MET A 106 22.30 8.56 -0.03
CA MET A 106 22.88 9.37 -1.10
C MET A 106 21.84 10.31 -1.73
N THR A 107 20.62 9.82 -1.93
CA THR A 107 19.55 10.61 -2.53
C THR A 107 19.07 11.73 -1.60
N VAL A 108 18.95 11.43 -0.30
CA VAL A 108 18.68 12.44 0.74
C VAL A 108 19.77 13.51 0.75
N GLY A 109 21.06 13.12 0.71
CA GLY A 109 22.17 14.07 0.66
C GLY A 109 22.17 14.93 -0.62
N LYS A 110 21.77 14.35 -1.76
CA LYS A 110 21.69 15.06 -3.05
C LYS A 110 20.53 16.06 -3.09
N LEU A 111 19.37 15.69 -2.55
CA LEU A 111 18.16 16.49 -2.61
C LEU A 111 18.03 17.48 -1.44
N GLY A 112 18.71 17.22 -0.32
CA GLY A 112 18.67 18.09 0.86
C GLY A 112 17.35 18.04 1.62
N GLU A 113 16.48 17.08 1.32
CA GLU A 113 15.21 16.84 2.02
C GLU A 113 15.20 15.45 2.65
N ASN A 114 14.49 15.31 3.78
CA ASN A 114 14.23 14.02 4.39
C ASN A 114 13.35 13.16 3.47
N ILE A 115 13.82 11.96 3.15
CA ILE A 115 13.09 10.96 2.36
C ILE A 115 13.04 9.68 3.18
N THR A 116 11.84 9.12 3.33
CA THR A 116 11.60 7.94 4.16
C THR A 116 10.87 6.88 3.37
N VAL A 117 11.35 5.63 3.46
CA VAL A 117 10.61 4.47 2.97
C VAL A 117 9.58 4.12 4.04
N ARG A 118 8.31 4.36 3.75
CA ARG A 118 7.23 4.14 4.71
C ARG A 118 6.82 2.67 4.77
N SER A 119 6.73 2.01 3.62
CA SER A 119 6.43 0.58 3.57
C SER A 119 6.95 -0.07 2.29
N ILE A 120 7.30 -1.36 2.40
CA ILE A 120 7.56 -2.26 1.28
C ILE A 120 6.76 -3.53 1.54
N ASN A 121 5.77 -3.82 0.71
CA ASN A 121 4.90 -4.99 0.88
C ASN A 121 4.95 -5.85 -0.38
N ALA A 122 5.23 -7.14 -0.21
CA ALA A 122 5.15 -8.15 -1.25
C ALA A 122 3.87 -8.98 -1.07
N LEU A 123 3.07 -9.08 -2.13
CA LEU A 123 1.86 -9.87 -2.21
C LEU A 123 2.13 -11.11 -3.07
N TYR A 124 1.69 -12.27 -2.60
CA TYR A 124 1.82 -13.55 -3.28
C TYR A 124 0.45 -14.17 -3.45
N ALA A 125 0.06 -14.40 -4.70
CA ALA A 125 -1.18 -15.08 -5.05
C ALA A 125 -0.98 -16.60 -5.09
N PRO A 126 -2.05 -17.37 -4.80
CA PRO A 126 -2.03 -18.83 -4.94
C PRO A 126 -1.94 -19.25 -6.41
N ALA A 127 -1.62 -20.52 -6.65
CA ALA A 127 -1.59 -21.10 -7.98
C ALA A 127 -2.87 -20.83 -8.80
N GLY A 128 -2.69 -20.58 -10.10
CA GLY A 128 -3.78 -20.25 -11.03
C GLY A 128 -4.35 -18.83 -10.89
N THR A 129 -3.79 -18.00 -10.01
CA THR A 129 -4.21 -16.61 -9.81
C THR A 129 -3.09 -15.66 -10.22
N PHE A 130 -3.43 -14.64 -10.99
CA PHE A 130 -2.50 -13.61 -11.44
C PHE A 130 -2.79 -12.29 -10.73
N LEU A 131 -1.73 -11.54 -10.42
CA LEU A 131 -1.82 -10.21 -9.84
C LEU A 131 -1.69 -9.16 -10.93
N TYR A 132 -2.63 -8.23 -10.94
CA TYR A 132 -2.64 -7.07 -11.83
C TYR A 132 -2.66 -5.81 -10.99
N SER A 133 -2.04 -4.75 -11.50
CA SER A 133 -1.93 -3.49 -10.77
C SER A 133 -2.13 -2.27 -11.66
N ALA A 134 -2.53 -1.16 -11.04
CA ALA A 134 -2.56 0.15 -11.67
C ALA A 134 -2.16 1.23 -10.68
N ALA A 135 -1.75 2.39 -11.21
CA ALA A 135 -1.45 3.59 -10.46
C ALA A 135 -2.21 4.80 -11.03
N HIS A 136 -2.48 5.80 -10.20
CA HIS A 136 -3.15 7.04 -10.59
C HIS A 136 -2.69 8.27 -9.77
N PRO A 137 -2.45 9.44 -10.41
CA PRO A 137 -2.07 9.58 -11.81
C PRO A 137 -0.93 8.62 -12.16
N ARG A 138 -0.99 8.03 -13.35
CA ARG A 138 0.02 7.04 -13.75
C ARG A 138 1.28 7.78 -14.18
N GLU A 139 2.35 7.54 -13.45
CA GLU A 139 3.72 7.92 -13.77
C GLU A 139 4.62 6.68 -13.73
N GLY A 140 5.91 6.86 -14.06
CA GLY A 140 6.89 5.78 -14.05
C GLY A 140 6.96 4.97 -15.35
N LEU A 141 7.74 3.91 -15.32
CA LEU A 141 7.96 3.02 -16.46
C LEU A 141 6.78 2.05 -16.68
N PRO A 142 6.72 1.36 -17.84
CA PRO A 142 5.72 0.32 -18.07
C PRO A 142 5.75 -0.80 -17.01
N SER A 143 6.94 -1.20 -16.56
CA SER A 143 7.17 -2.27 -15.57
C SER A 143 6.84 -1.85 -14.13
N VAL A 144 7.19 -0.61 -13.76
CA VAL A 144 6.96 -0.05 -12.42
C VAL A 144 6.04 1.16 -12.56
N SER A 145 4.77 0.96 -12.20
CA SER A 145 3.77 2.03 -12.22
C SER A 145 3.81 2.78 -10.88
N MET A 146 3.79 4.10 -10.90
CA MET A 146 3.76 4.91 -9.67
C MET A 146 2.75 6.04 -9.76
N GLY A 147 2.31 6.56 -8.62
CA GLY A 147 1.32 7.61 -8.53
C GLY A 147 0.97 7.96 -7.09
N LYS A 148 -0.09 8.75 -6.90
CA LYS A 148 -0.66 9.01 -5.56
C LYS A 148 -1.44 7.82 -5.02
N PHE A 149 -2.08 7.08 -5.92
CA PHE A 149 -2.89 5.91 -5.61
C PHE A 149 -2.40 4.73 -6.41
N VAL A 150 -2.44 3.55 -5.80
CA VAL A 150 -2.22 2.27 -6.49
C VAL A 150 -3.32 1.30 -6.10
N SER A 151 -3.60 0.34 -6.98
CA SER A 151 -4.42 -0.82 -6.66
C SER A 151 -3.76 -2.08 -7.19
N VAL A 152 -3.96 -3.18 -6.47
CA VAL A 152 -3.58 -4.52 -6.89
C VAL A 152 -4.81 -5.39 -6.77
N ILE A 153 -5.11 -6.16 -7.82
CA ILE A 153 -6.16 -7.16 -7.79
C ILE A 153 -5.58 -8.53 -8.09
N ALA A 154 -6.17 -9.55 -7.50
CA ALA A 154 -5.89 -10.93 -7.80
C ALA A 154 -7.03 -11.50 -8.66
N LEU A 155 -6.70 -12.01 -9.83
CA LEU A 155 -7.68 -12.53 -10.77
C LEU A 155 -7.34 -13.98 -11.13
N ARG A 156 -8.28 -14.87 -10.87
CA ARG A 156 -8.27 -16.26 -11.34
C ARG A 156 -9.34 -16.40 -12.41
N ARG A 157 -8.95 -16.75 -13.62
CA ARG A 157 -9.86 -16.85 -14.75
C ARG A 157 -9.46 -17.98 -15.68
N ALA A 158 -10.43 -18.77 -16.13
CA ALA A 158 -10.19 -19.80 -17.12
C ALA A 158 -9.80 -19.17 -18.47
N ASN A 159 -8.89 -19.79 -19.19
CA ASN A 159 -8.52 -19.39 -20.54
C ASN A 159 -9.46 -20.06 -21.54
N VAL A 160 -10.55 -19.38 -21.89
CA VAL A 160 -11.58 -19.85 -22.82
C VAL A 160 -11.60 -18.92 -24.03
N GLU A 161 -11.75 -19.48 -25.23
CA GLU A 161 -11.80 -18.70 -26.46
C GLU A 161 -13.01 -17.75 -26.47
N GLY A 162 -12.84 -16.53 -26.98
CA GLY A 162 -13.88 -15.51 -27.02
C GLY A 162 -14.14 -14.74 -25.72
N LEU A 163 -13.41 -15.03 -24.63
CA LEU A 163 -13.50 -14.26 -23.40
C LEU A 163 -12.94 -12.84 -23.59
N PHE A 164 -13.58 -11.84 -22.97
CA PHE A 164 -13.06 -10.47 -22.95
C PHE A 164 -11.61 -10.45 -22.44
N PRO A 165 -10.67 -9.64 -22.99
CA PRO A 165 -9.26 -9.70 -22.60
C PRO A 165 -9.05 -9.48 -21.09
N THR A 166 -8.32 -10.39 -20.44
CA THR A 166 -8.13 -10.40 -18.97
C THR A 166 -7.40 -9.15 -18.50
N GLU A 167 -6.40 -8.68 -19.25
CA GLU A 167 -5.60 -7.50 -18.93
C GLU A 167 -6.45 -6.23 -18.98
N LYS A 168 -7.35 -6.13 -19.97
CA LYS A 168 -8.27 -4.99 -20.08
C LYS A 168 -9.26 -4.98 -18.91
N LEU A 169 -9.80 -6.15 -18.56
CA LEU A 169 -10.73 -6.28 -17.44
C LEU A 169 -10.04 -5.90 -16.14
N ALA A 170 -8.84 -6.43 -15.92
CA ALA A 170 -8.07 -6.15 -14.72
C ALA A 170 -7.74 -4.66 -14.60
N SER A 171 -7.32 -4.01 -15.69
CA SER A 171 -7.07 -2.57 -15.70
C SER A 171 -8.33 -1.76 -15.36
N GLN A 172 -9.50 -2.14 -15.89
CA GLN A 172 -10.77 -1.46 -15.60
C GLN A 172 -11.18 -1.63 -14.13
N ILE A 173 -11.03 -2.83 -13.57
CA ILE A 173 -11.30 -3.10 -12.16
C ILE A 173 -10.32 -2.30 -11.29
N CYS A 174 -9.03 -2.31 -11.59
CA CYS A 174 -8.03 -1.53 -10.85
C CYS A 174 -8.36 -0.03 -10.81
N GLN A 175 -8.77 0.54 -11.95
CA GLN A 175 -9.20 1.94 -12.02
C GLN A 175 -10.48 2.20 -11.22
N HIS A 176 -11.44 1.27 -11.27
CA HIS A 176 -12.65 1.36 -10.47
C HIS A 176 -12.34 1.32 -8.97
N VAL A 177 -11.47 0.42 -8.52
CA VAL A 177 -11.02 0.35 -7.11
C VAL A 177 -10.39 1.67 -6.66
N ILE A 178 -9.54 2.26 -7.50
CA ILE A 178 -8.92 3.57 -7.20
C ILE A 178 -9.99 4.67 -7.12
N GLY A 179 -10.91 4.73 -8.09
CA GLY A 179 -11.92 5.78 -8.16
C GLY A 179 -13.02 5.69 -7.10
N MET A 180 -13.41 4.47 -6.72
CA MET A 180 -14.52 4.21 -5.79
C MET A 180 -14.06 3.94 -4.36
N ARG A 181 -12.76 3.71 -4.13
CA ARG A 181 -12.20 3.36 -2.81
C ARG A 181 -12.95 2.17 -2.17
N SER A 182 -13.09 1.08 -2.92
CA SER A 182 -13.81 -0.11 -2.44
C SER A 182 -13.13 -0.71 -1.21
N GLU A 183 -13.87 -0.88 -0.12
CA GLU A 183 -13.33 -1.42 1.14
C GLU A 183 -13.42 -2.95 1.24
N SER A 184 -14.35 -3.56 0.49
CA SER A 184 -14.60 -5.00 0.52
C SER A 184 -14.91 -5.58 -0.86
N LEU A 185 -14.64 -6.88 -1.03
CA LEU A 185 -15.11 -7.67 -2.17
C LEU A 185 -16.36 -8.48 -1.77
N GLY A 186 -17.33 -8.58 -2.68
CA GLY A 186 -18.57 -9.33 -2.46
C GLY A 186 -19.71 -8.45 -1.96
N GLU A 187 -20.65 -9.05 -1.22
CA GLU A 187 -21.75 -8.30 -0.63
C GLU A 187 -21.21 -7.31 0.42
N PRO A 188 -21.73 -6.07 0.44
CA PRO A 188 -21.31 -5.10 1.44
C PRO A 188 -21.59 -5.66 2.84
N PRO A 189 -20.67 -5.48 3.81
CA PRO A 189 -20.90 -5.91 5.17
C PRO A 189 -22.19 -5.26 5.69
N LYS A 190 -23.03 -6.04 6.39
CA LYS A 190 -24.24 -5.50 7.03
C LYS A 190 -23.79 -4.41 8.01
N ALA A 191 -24.29 -3.19 7.82
CA ALA A 191 -23.94 -2.08 8.68
C ALA A 191 -24.44 -2.36 10.12
N GLU A 192 -23.52 -2.57 11.05
CA GLU A 192 -23.82 -2.45 12.49
C GLU A 192 -23.69 -0.99 12.88
N ILE A 193 -24.82 -0.39 13.23
CA ILE A 193 -24.87 0.98 13.76
C ILE A 193 -24.34 0.91 15.20
N VAL A 194 -23.09 1.33 15.40
CA VAL A 194 -22.55 1.54 16.76
C VAL A 194 -22.88 2.97 17.18
N GLU A 195 -24.00 3.15 17.88
CA GLU A 195 -24.34 4.42 18.52
C GLU A 195 -23.32 4.73 19.61
N THR A 196 -22.40 5.65 19.35
CA THR A 196 -21.52 6.17 20.40
C THR A 196 -22.25 7.30 21.11
N GLN A 197 -22.83 7.02 22.28
CA GLN A 197 -23.41 8.07 23.13
C GLN A 197 -22.28 9.00 23.62
N LYS A 198 -22.18 10.21 23.05
CA LYS A 198 -21.44 11.31 23.70
C LYS A 198 -22.19 11.67 24.98
N LYS A 199 -21.55 11.48 26.15
CA LYS A 199 -22.02 12.12 27.39
C LYS A 199 -21.98 13.63 27.18
N HIS A 200 -23.15 14.24 26.99
CA HIS A 200 -23.28 15.69 26.90
C HIS A 200 -23.03 16.29 28.29
N ALA A 201 -22.15 17.28 28.38
CA ALA A 201 -22.10 18.19 29.51
C ALA A 201 -23.34 19.10 29.41
N GLU A 202 -24.07 19.26 30.51
CA GLU A 202 -25.29 20.08 30.58
C GLU A 202 -25.02 21.53 30.17
N GLY A 203 -25.75 22.03 29.17
CA GLY A 203 -25.83 23.46 28.90
C GLY A 203 -26.29 23.83 27.48
N SER A 204 -27.52 24.33 27.38
CA SER A 204 -28.22 24.93 26.22
C SER A 204 -28.84 23.98 25.19
N ARG A 205 -30.17 24.03 25.14
CA ARG A 205 -31.06 23.36 24.17
C ARG A 205 -31.09 24.17 22.87
N ASP A 206 -30.66 23.56 21.77
CA ASP A 206 -31.13 23.87 20.41
C ASP A 206 -31.40 22.53 19.70
N GLU A 207 -32.66 22.10 19.69
CA GLU A 207 -33.12 20.77 19.22
C GLU A 207 -33.16 20.62 17.68
N LEU A 208 -32.38 21.41 16.92
CA LEU A 208 -32.46 21.45 15.44
C LEU A 208 -31.20 20.97 14.71
N ASN A 209 -30.12 20.59 15.42
CA ASN A 209 -28.86 20.13 14.80
C ASN A 209 -28.22 18.94 15.54
N ASP A 210 -29.02 17.94 15.92
CA ASP A 210 -28.49 16.70 16.51
C ASP A 210 -27.90 15.80 15.41
N PHE A 211 -26.64 16.05 15.04
CA PHE A 211 -25.89 15.19 14.13
C PHE A 211 -25.28 14.03 14.94
N VAL A 212 -25.86 12.84 14.79
CA VAL A 212 -25.25 11.60 15.27
C VAL A 212 -24.06 11.25 14.36
N GLU A 213 -22.86 11.36 14.90
CA GLU A 213 -21.63 10.95 14.23
C GLU A 213 -21.54 9.42 14.28
N VAL A 214 -21.99 8.75 13.22
CA VAL A 214 -21.96 7.29 13.10
C VAL A 214 -20.59 6.86 12.59
N GLN A 215 -19.79 6.23 13.44
CA GLN A 215 -18.51 5.66 13.04
C GLN A 215 -18.66 4.16 12.77
N VAL A 216 -18.59 3.78 11.50
CA VAL A 216 -18.64 2.38 11.06
C VAL A 216 -17.26 1.75 11.26
N ARG A 217 -17.19 0.64 12.02
CA ARG A 217 -15.98 -0.20 12.11
C ARG A 217 -16.26 -1.58 11.53
N SER A 218 -15.49 -1.96 10.52
CA SER A 218 -15.52 -3.28 9.91
C SER A 218 -14.77 -4.30 10.78
N GLN A 219 -15.42 -5.42 11.11
CA GLN A 219 -14.80 -6.61 11.71
C GLN A 219 -14.72 -7.73 10.67
N ASN A 220 -13.71 -7.73 9.79
CA ASN A 220 -13.39 -8.96 9.07
C ASN A 220 -11.88 -9.11 8.82
N PRO A 221 -11.19 -10.06 9.50
CA PRO A 221 -9.74 -10.24 9.38
C PRO A 221 -9.29 -10.97 8.11
N SER A 222 -10.15 -11.13 7.09
CA SER A 222 -9.84 -11.95 5.91
C SER A 222 -9.55 -11.16 4.63
N ILE A 223 -9.50 -9.82 4.68
CA ILE A 223 -9.36 -8.99 3.49
C ILE A 223 -8.28 -7.94 3.75
N THR A 224 -7.10 -8.15 3.16
CA THR A 224 -6.06 -7.12 3.10
C THR A 224 -6.25 -6.33 1.80
N THR A 225 -7.12 -5.33 1.84
CA THR A 225 -7.07 -4.24 0.85
C THR A 225 -6.01 -3.26 1.35
N VAL A 226 -4.83 -3.24 0.72
CA VAL A 226 -3.84 -2.17 0.95
C VAL A 226 -4.25 -0.97 0.10
N SER A 227 -5.29 -0.28 0.53
CA SER A 227 -5.56 1.09 0.07
C SER A 227 -4.88 2.03 1.06
N HIS A 228 -3.65 2.45 0.75
CA HIS A 228 -3.00 3.56 1.46
C HIS A 228 -3.46 4.88 0.84
N LEU A 229 -4.03 5.73 1.67
CA LEU A 229 -4.52 7.06 1.34
C LEU A 229 -4.18 7.95 2.55
N TYR A 230 -3.50 9.06 2.28
CA TYR A 230 -3.42 10.24 3.15
C TYR A 230 -4.72 11.03 3.06
#